data_AF-A0A818KUN8-F1
#
_entry.id   AF-A0A818KUN8-F1
#
_cell.length_a   1.000
_cell.length_b   1.000
_cell.length_c   1.000
_cell.angle_alpha   90.00
_cell.angle_beta   90.00
_cell.angle_gamma   90.00
#
_symmetry.space_group_name_H-M   'P 1'
#
loop_
_entity.id
_entity.type
_entity.pdbx_description
1 polymer ?
#
loop_
_entity_poly.entity_id
_entity_poly.type
_entity_poly.pdbx_seq_one_letter_code
_entity_poly.pdbx_strand_id
1 'polypeptide(L)'
;MAILFIISASGITIEFHNGLGFPIHLVVTQNHVAPRQIATIPTGQYFSYYCPQGFAGNFKHGWAGKGITLFEISVRTHDATTYYDLSVIDGFNVPMKIYAPDGTRIQALHSRAPDAYLYPTDDTKTHGLRGDGKFVVVFEW
;
A
#
# COMPACT_ATOMS: atom_id res chain seq x y z
N MET A 1 37.18 16.00 -12.96
CA MET A 1 36.50 15.83 -11.66
C MET A 1 35.01 15.74 -11.97
N ALA A 2 34.43 14.54 -11.94
CA ALA A 2 33.00 14.36 -12.22
C ALA A 2 32.23 14.60 -10.91
N ILE A 3 31.39 15.63 -10.90
CA ILE A 3 30.43 15.84 -9.80
C ILE A 3 29.28 14.88 -10.06
N LEU A 4 29.20 13.84 -9.23
CA LEU A 4 28.04 12.94 -9.19
C LEU A 4 26.91 13.69 -8.50
N PHE A 5 25.95 14.21 -9.27
CA PHE A 5 24.67 14.64 -8.70
C PHE A 5 23.91 13.38 -8.27
N ILE A 6 23.89 13.08 -6.97
CA ILE A 6 22.88 12.18 -6.43
C ILE A 6 21.58 12.98 -6.45
N ILE A 7 20.82 12.82 -7.52
CA ILE A 7 19.42 13.21 -7.53
C ILE A 7 18.76 12.28 -6.51
N SER A 8 18.41 12.80 -5.33
CA SER A 8 17.48 12.10 -4.45
C SER A 8 16.21 11.88 -5.27
N ALA A 9 15.95 10.65 -5.70
CA ALA A 9 14.67 10.32 -6.30
C ALA A 9 13.63 10.44 -5.18
N SER A 10 12.87 11.54 -5.17
CA SER A 10 11.72 11.69 -4.28
C SER A 10 10.73 10.54 -4.52
N GLY A 11 10.11 10.07 -3.44
CA GLY A 11 9.33 8.84 -3.43
C GLY A 11 9.12 8.35 -2.01
N ILE A 12 8.37 7.26 -1.89
CA ILE A 12 8.03 6.70 -0.57
C ILE A 12 8.49 5.26 -0.46
N THR A 13 8.84 4.86 0.75
CA THR A 13 9.10 3.45 1.07
C THR A 13 7.88 2.87 1.76
N ILE A 14 7.51 1.64 1.42
CA ILE A 14 6.49 0.86 2.12
C ILE A 14 7.18 -0.34 2.75
N GLU A 15 7.04 -0.51 4.05
CA GLU A 15 7.38 -1.75 4.74
C GLU A 15 6.12 -2.58 4.97
N PHE A 16 6.09 -3.79 4.40
CA PHE A 16 5.03 -4.76 4.59
C PHE A 16 5.44 -5.76 5.66
N HIS A 17 4.72 -5.81 6.78
CA HIS A 17 4.98 -6.70 7.91
C HIS A 17 3.91 -7.79 7.97
N ASN A 18 4.31 -9.04 8.13
CA ASN A 18 3.38 -10.16 8.26
C ASN A 18 3.27 -10.64 9.71
N GLY A 19 2.19 -10.27 10.39
CA GLY A 19 1.82 -10.78 11.72
C GLY A 19 0.89 -12.00 11.69
N LEU A 20 0.47 -12.47 10.52
CA LEU A 20 -0.42 -13.64 10.39
C LEU A 20 0.35 -14.96 10.52
N GLY A 21 -0.36 -16.01 10.95
CA GLY A 21 0.17 -17.37 11.08
C GLY A 21 0.44 -18.11 9.75
N PHE A 22 0.40 -17.40 8.62
CA PHE A 22 0.71 -17.95 7.30
C PHE A 22 1.46 -16.93 6.42
N PRO A 23 2.20 -17.38 5.38
CA PRO A 23 2.93 -16.47 4.50
C PRO A 23 2.02 -15.54 3.68
N ILE A 24 2.43 -14.28 3.52
CA ILE A 24 1.78 -13.34 2.61
C ILE A 24 2.44 -13.42 1.23
N HIS A 25 1.70 -13.85 0.22
CA HIS A 25 2.08 -13.65 -1.18
C HIS A 25 1.74 -12.22 -1.61
N LEU A 26 2.72 -11.31 -1.52
CA LEU A 26 2.52 -9.89 -1.80
C LEU A 26 2.51 -9.65 -3.31
N VAL A 27 1.36 -9.22 -3.83
CA VAL A 27 1.14 -8.88 -5.23
C VAL A 27 0.95 -7.38 -5.36
N VAL A 28 1.57 -6.81 -6.40
CA VAL A 28 1.34 -5.43 -6.83
C VAL A 28 0.60 -5.42 -8.16
N THR A 29 -0.39 -4.54 -8.28
CA THR A 29 -1.01 -4.17 -9.55
C THR A 29 -0.77 -2.69 -9.77
N GLN A 30 -0.06 -2.35 -10.84
CA GLN A 30 0.30 -0.98 -11.17
C GLN A 30 -0.32 -0.60 -12.52
N ASN A 31 -0.73 0.66 -12.66
CA ASN A 31 -1.31 1.14 -13.91
C ASN A 31 -0.36 0.87 -15.09
N HIS A 32 -0.92 0.31 -16.17
CA HIS A 32 -0.20 -0.06 -17.40
C HIS A 32 0.92 -1.11 -17.22
N VAL A 33 0.97 -1.81 -16.10
CA VAL A 33 1.94 -2.88 -15.86
C VAL A 33 1.20 -4.17 -15.49
N ALA A 34 1.64 -5.29 -16.05
CA ALA A 34 1.09 -6.59 -15.68
C ALA A 34 1.23 -6.83 -14.15
N PRO A 35 0.18 -7.32 -13.47
CA PRO A 35 0.28 -7.66 -12.06
C PRO A 35 1.40 -8.67 -11.80
N ARG A 36 2.12 -8.50 -10.70
CA ARG A 36 3.25 -9.36 -10.34
C ARG A 36 3.29 -9.62 -8.84
N GLN A 37 3.65 -10.83 -8.45
CA GLN A 37 4.06 -11.12 -7.08
C GLN A 37 5.48 -10.58 -6.87
N ILE A 38 5.64 -9.68 -5.90
CA ILE A 38 6.92 -9.03 -5.60
C ILE A 38 7.64 -9.66 -4.41
N ALA A 39 6.91 -10.38 -3.55
CA ALA A 39 7.48 -11.10 -2.43
C ALA A 39 6.58 -12.25 -1.96
N THR A 40 7.17 -13.20 -1.25
CA THR A 40 6.48 -14.03 -0.25
C THR A 40 7.06 -13.62 1.11
N ILE A 41 6.23 -13.12 2.01
CA ILE A 41 6.65 -12.64 3.33
C ILE A 41 6.29 -13.73 4.37
N PRO A 42 7.27 -14.46 4.93
CA PRO A 42 7.01 -15.44 5.98
C PRO A 42 6.38 -14.80 7.23
N THR A 43 5.75 -15.61 8.07
CA THR A 43 5.24 -15.17 9.38
C THR A 43 6.34 -14.51 10.21
N GLY A 44 6.03 -13.34 10.79
CA GLY A 44 6.95 -12.55 11.62
C GLY A 44 8.04 -11.82 10.85
N GLN A 45 8.02 -11.82 9.51
CA GLN A 45 8.99 -11.13 8.67
C GLN A 45 8.38 -9.89 8.01
N TYR A 46 9.25 -9.08 7.40
CA TYR A 46 8.86 -7.92 6.63
C TYR A 46 9.54 -7.88 5.25
N PHE A 47 8.98 -7.09 4.35
CA PHE A 47 9.53 -6.78 3.04
C PHE A 47 9.39 -5.29 2.74
N SER A 48 10.44 -4.66 2.23
CA SER A 48 10.45 -3.24 1.88
C SER A 48 10.32 -3.05 0.37
N TYR A 49 9.47 -2.13 -0.05
CA TYR A 49 9.26 -1.76 -1.45
C TYR A 49 9.33 -0.25 -1.63
N TYR A 50 10.12 0.21 -2.59
CA TYR A 50 10.23 1.63 -2.93
C TYR A 50 9.25 1.98 -4.07
N CYS A 51 8.41 2.98 -3.85
CA CYS A 51 7.54 3.55 -4.88
C CYS A 51 8.10 4.90 -5.32
N PRO A 52 8.62 5.01 -6.57
CA PRO A 52 9.05 6.30 -7.10
C PRO A 52 7.86 7.24 -7.32
N GLN A 53 8.13 8.54 -7.46
CA GLN A 53 7.15 9.45 -8.04
C GLN A 53 6.59 8.91 -9.38
N GLY A 54 5.28 9.06 -9.56
CA GLY A 54 4.54 8.49 -10.69
C GLY A 54 4.02 7.07 -10.44
N PHE A 55 4.36 6.42 -9.34
CA PHE A 55 3.76 5.15 -8.97
C PHE A 55 2.26 5.33 -8.69
N ALA A 56 1.43 4.49 -9.31
CA ALA A 56 -0.01 4.41 -9.04
C ALA A 56 -0.46 2.95 -9.17
N GLY A 57 -1.05 2.41 -8.11
CA GLY A 57 -1.45 1.01 -8.05
C GLY A 57 -1.93 0.57 -6.68
N ASN A 58 -2.02 -0.74 -6.48
CA ASN A 58 -2.37 -1.32 -5.19
C ASN A 58 -1.54 -2.56 -4.84
N PHE A 59 -1.51 -2.86 -3.55
CA PHE A 59 -0.82 -3.99 -2.94
C PHE A 59 -1.81 -4.89 -2.21
N LYS A 60 -1.59 -6.21 -2.27
CA LYS A 60 -2.54 -7.21 -1.77
C LYS A 60 -1.90 -8.56 -1.47
N HIS A 61 -2.61 -9.36 -0.69
CA HIS A 61 -2.32 -10.78 -0.53
C HIS A 61 -3.01 -11.62 -1.62
N GLY A 62 -2.23 -12.33 -2.43
CA GLY A 62 -2.71 -13.26 -3.44
C GLY A 62 -3.19 -12.60 -4.75
N TRP A 63 -3.60 -13.44 -5.70
CA TRP A 63 -3.91 -13.05 -7.09
C TRP A 63 -5.41 -12.93 -7.40
N ALA A 64 -6.28 -13.29 -6.46
CA ALA A 64 -7.72 -13.40 -6.74
C ALA A 64 -8.34 -12.03 -7.05
N GLY A 65 -8.93 -11.83 -8.23
CA GLY A 65 -9.58 -10.57 -8.60
C GLY A 65 -10.84 -10.21 -7.81
N LYS A 66 -11.22 -11.01 -6.80
CA LYS A 66 -12.32 -10.79 -5.84
C LYS A 66 -11.96 -11.43 -4.49
N GLY A 67 -12.54 -10.92 -3.41
CA GLY A 67 -12.28 -11.31 -2.03
C GLY A 67 -11.03 -10.68 -1.44
N ILE A 68 -10.54 -9.53 -1.92
CA ILE A 68 -9.23 -9.01 -1.54
C ILE A 68 -9.29 -7.66 -0.84
N THR A 69 -8.60 -7.57 0.30
CA THR A 69 -8.26 -6.31 0.98
C THR A 69 -7.11 -5.63 0.24
N LEU A 70 -7.29 -4.36 -0.15
CA LEU A 70 -6.32 -3.59 -0.93
C LEU A 70 -5.72 -2.45 -0.11
N PHE A 71 -4.42 -2.24 -0.25
CA PHE A 71 -3.77 -0.95 -0.01
C PHE A 71 -3.61 -0.25 -1.36
N GLU A 72 -4.32 0.84 -1.58
CA GLU A 72 -4.24 1.60 -2.84
C GLU A 72 -3.40 2.87 -2.61
N ILE A 73 -2.54 3.21 -3.58
CA ILE A 73 -1.61 4.33 -3.45
C ILE A 73 -1.24 4.95 -4.80
N SER A 74 -1.15 6.28 -4.81
CA SER A 74 -0.67 7.10 -5.92
C SER A 74 0.31 8.17 -5.45
N VAL A 75 1.56 8.07 -5.87
CA VAL A 75 2.65 9.03 -5.59
C VAL A 75 2.75 10.00 -6.76
N ARG A 76 2.31 11.25 -6.58
CA ARG A 76 2.24 12.24 -7.69
C ARG A 76 3.60 12.88 -7.99
N THR A 77 3.82 13.14 -9.27
CA THR A 77 5.05 13.78 -9.77
C THR A 77 5.06 15.30 -9.63
N HIS A 78 3.91 15.97 -9.71
CA HIS A 78 3.87 17.44 -9.87
C HIS A 78 3.72 18.23 -8.57
N ASP A 79 3.23 17.62 -7.49
CA ASP A 79 2.95 18.30 -6.21
C ASP A 79 3.50 17.55 -4.99
N ALA A 80 4.28 16.48 -5.22
CA ALA A 80 4.81 15.58 -4.20
C ALA A 80 3.74 15.07 -3.21
N THR A 81 2.48 15.00 -3.64
CA THR A 81 1.38 14.47 -2.84
C THR A 81 1.25 12.97 -3.06
N THR A 82 1.18 12.21 -1.97
CA THR A 82 0.84 10.79 -1.98
C THR A 82 -0.60 10.65 -1.53
N TYR A 83 -1.45 10.13 -2.41
CA TYR A 83 -2.80 9.70 -2.07
C TYR A 83 -2.80 8.22 -1.77
N TYR A 84 -3.56 7.83 -0.75
CA TYR A 84 -3.68 6.44 -0.37
C TYR A 84 -5.00 6.17 0.34
N ASP A 85 -5.40 4.92 0.32
CA ASP A 85 -6.57 4.42 1.01
C ASP A 85 -6.47 2.92 1.27
N LEU A 86 -7.43 2.43 2.02
CA LEU A 86 -7.65 1.01 2.22
C LEU A 86 -9.00 0.67 1.60
N SER A 87 -9.06 -0.41 0.82
CA SER A 87 -10.28 -0.78 0.11
C SER A 87 -10.65 -2.24 0.33
N VAL A 88 -11.94 -2.47 0.56
CA VAL A 88 -12.57 -3.80 0.61
C VAL A 88 -13.73 -3.91 -0.38
N ILE A 89 -13.78 -3.02 -1.38
CA ILE A 89 -14.78 -3.04 -2.47
C ILE A 89 -14.76 -4.40 -3.16
N ASP A 90 -13.56 -4.91 -3.43
CA ASP A 90 -13.37 -6.22 -4.05
C ASP A 90 -13.62 -7.38 -3.08
N GLY A 91 -13.81 -7.13 -1.78
CA GLY A 91 -14.02 -8.10 -0.73
C GLY A 91 -12.93 -8.04 0.35
N PHE A 92 -12.80 -9.10 1.14
CA PHE A 92 -11.86 -9.16 2.27
C PHE A 92 -11.28 -10.57 2.40
N ASN A 93 -9.96 -10.68 2.51
CA ASN A 93 -9.26 -11.95 2.76
C ASN A 93 -8.32 -11.90 3.97
N VAL A 94 -7.56 -10.81 4.11
CA VAL A 94 -6.64 -10.62 5.23
C VAL A 94 -6.88 -9.26 5.89
N PRO A 95 -6.75 -9.18 7.22
CA PRO A 95 -6.78 -7.90 7.89
C PRO A 95 -5.52 -7.10 7.54
N MET A 96 -5.67 -5.79 7.46
CA MET A 96 -4.60 -4.87 7.06
C MET A 96 -4.70 -3.57 7.87
N LYS A 97 -3.57 -3.11 8.37
CA LYS A 97 -3.41 -1.83 9.06
C LYS A 97 -2.37 -1.00 8.31
N ILE A 98 -2.63 0.29 8.09
CA ILE A 98 -1.72 1.22 7.44
C ILE A 98 -1.33 2.29 8.46
N TYR A 99 -0.03 2.47 8.64
CA TYR A 99 0.57 3.54 9.43
C TYR A 99 1.29 4.47 8.46
N ALA A 100 0.74 5.67 8.29
CA ALA A 100 1.29 6.66 7.37
C ALA A 100 2.34 7.56 8.05
N PRO A 101 3.26 8.16 7.27
CA PRO A 101 4.30 9.05 7.78
C PRO A 101 3.81 10.25 8.61
N ASP A 102 2.60 10.73 8.35
CA ASP A 102 1.98 11.86 9.02
C ASP A 102 1.31 11.49 10.36
N GLY A 103 1.41 10.23 10.77
CA GLY A 103 0.79 9.70 11.99
C GLY A 103 -0.63 9.15 11.79
N THR A 104 -1.22 9.27 10.59
CA THR A 104 -2.51 8.66 10.26
C THR A 104 -2.45 7.14 10.38
N ARG A 105 -3.52 6.56 10.92
CA ARG A 105 -3.68 5.12 11.11
C ARG A 105 -5.06 4.70 10.66
N ILE A 106 -5.13 3.78 9.71
CA ILE A 106 -6.38 3.22 9.19
C ILE A 106 -6.29 1.70 9.12
N GLN A 107 -7.43 1.02 9.24
CA GLN A 107 -7.46 -0.44 9.26
C GLN A 107 -8.71 -1.04 8.62
N ALA A 108 -8.55 -2.21 8.00
CA ALA A 108 -9.64 -3.16 7.82
C ALA A 108 -9.35 -4.46 8.52
N LEU A 109 -10.21 -4.79 9.48
CA LEU A 109 -10.21 -6.07 10.18
C LEU A 109 -11.37 -6.97 9.76
N HIS A 110 -12.27 -6.46 8.89
CA HIS A 110 -13.41 -7.20 8.35
C HIS A 110 -13.94 -6.54 7.07
N SER A 111 -14.85 -7.21 6.36
CA SER A 111 -15.44 -6.78 5.07
C SER A 111 -16.34 -5.55 5.12
N ARG A 112 -16.49 -4.92 6.29
CA ARG A 112 -17.30 -3.72 6.51
C ARG A 112 -16.55 -2.68 7.34
N ALA A 113 -15.22 -2.68 7.22
CA ALA A 113 -14.36 -1.85 8.04
C ALA A 113 -14.67 -0.36 7.80
N PRO A 114 -14.83 0.45 8.87
CA PRO A 114 -15.23 1.84 8.75
C PRO A 114 -14.17 2.74 8.10
N ASP A 115 -12.89 2.35 8.17
CA ASP A 115 -11.79 3.13 7.58
C ASP A 115 -11.55 2.77 6.11
N ALA A 116 -12.26 1.78 5.57
CA ALA A 116 -12.05 1.28 4.22
C ALA A 116 -13.12 1.75 3.25
N TYR A 117 -12.76 1.88 1.98
CA TYR A 117 -13.74 1.94 0.90
C TYR A 117 -14.62 0.70 0.90
N LEU A 118 -15.93 0.91 1.05
CA LEU A 118 -16.96 -0.11 0.91
C LEU A 118 -17.66 -0.05 -0.45
N TYR A 119 -17.57 1.09 -1.13
CA TYR A 119 -18.15 1.34 -2.46
C TYR A 119 -17.35 2.44 -3.17
N PRO A 120 -17.29 2.46 -4.52
CA PRO A 120 -16.32 3.27 -5.28
C PRO A 120 -16.39 4.79 -5.15
N THR A 121 -17.44 5.34 -4.54
CA THR A 121 -17.67 6.80 -4.47
C THR A 121 -17.58 7.34 -3.04
N ASP A 122 -17.05 6.55 -2.10
CA ASP A 122 -16.82 7.00 -0.72
C ASP A 122 -15.51 7.78 -0.60
N ASP A 123 -15.39 8.91 -1.29
CA ASP A 123 -14.15 9.70 -1.35
C ASP A 123 -13.66 10.18 0.02
N THR A 124 -14.49 10.04 1.07
CA THR A 124 -14.12 10.33 2.46
C THR A 124 -13.04 9.40 3.02
N LYS A 125 -12.77 8.27 2.35
CA LYS A 125 -11.74 7.29 2.73
C LYS A 125 -10.37 7.56 2.11
N THR A 126 -10.28 8.50 1.16
CA THR A 126 -8.99 8.90 0.59
C THR A 126 -8.23 9.79 1.55
N HIS A 127 -6.99 9.40 1.83
CA HIS A 127 -6.03 10.20 2.58
C HIS A 127 -4.97 10.77 1.64
N GLY A 128 -4.43 11.93 2.00
CA GLY A 128 -3.38 12.59 1.22
C GLY A 128 -2.36 13.23 2.15
N LEU A 129 -1.07 13.01 1.86
CA LEU A 129 0.02 13.66 2.56
C LEU A 129 1.07 14.17 1.58
N ARG A 130 1.79 15.23 1.97
CA ARG A 130 2.88 15.82 1.19
C ARG A 130 4.23 15.43 1.78
N GLY A 131 5.20 15.19 0.90
CA GLY A 131 6.58 14.91 1.26
C GLY A 131 6.94 13.43 1.17
N ASP A 132 8.21 13.15 1.47
CA ASP A 132 8.74 11.80 1.49
C ASP A 132 8.47 11.15 2.85
N GLY A 133 8.51 9.82 2.90
CA GLY A 133 8.31 9.11 4.15
C GLY A 133 8.22 7.60 3.99
N LYS A 134 7.96 6.94 5.11
CA LYS A 134 7.77 5.50 5.18
C LYS A 134 6.37 5.15 5.63
N PHE A 135 5.64 4.43 4.78
CA PHE A 135 4.44 3.70 5.19
C PHE A 135 4.84 2.38 5.83
N VAL A 136 4.11 1.99 6.88
CA VAL A 136 4.17 0.63 7.42
C VAL A 136 2.80 0.01 7.21
N VAL A 137 2.75 -1.11 6.49
CA VAL A 137 1.54 -1.89 6.24
C VAL A 137 1.68 -3.21 6.98
N VAL A 138 0.74 -3.53 7.85
CA VAL A 138 0.80 -4.73 8.69
C VAL A 138 -0.39 -5.63 8.38
N PHE A 139 -0.11 -6.90 8.08
CA PHE A 139 -1.11 -7.96 7.97
C PHE A 139 -1.28 -8.63 9.33
N GLU A 140 -2.31 -8.29 10.09
CA GLU A 140 -2.56 -8.82 11.44
C GLU A 140 -4.01 -8.56 11.90
N TRP A 141 -4.52 -9.37 12.84
CA TRP A 141 -5.83 -9.19 13.47
C TRP A 141 -5.84 -8.08 14.54
#